data_AF-A0A8W7Q4S2-F1
#
_entry.id   AF-A0A8W7Q4S2-F1
#
_cell.length_a   1.000
_cell.length_b   1.000
_cell.length_c   1.000
_cell.angle_alpha   90.00
_cell.angle_beta   90.00
_cell.angle_gamma   90.00
#
_symmetry.space_group_name_H-M   'P 1'
#
loop_
_entity.id
_entity.type
_entity.pdbx_description
1 polymer ?
#
loop_
_entity_poly.entity_id
_entity_poly.type
_entity_poly.pdbx_seq_one_letter_code
_entity_poly.pdbx_strand_id
1 'polypeptide(L)'
;MASGNTPTVALRSAKGVEVWKTEQQKQQLTFLPDPRFTPDQSKSCRTIVYSPDGRFLAWANGSTVQLCQVTAAGWKPIASLPRPKACHLRFSPLGSFLMTWEVYTENPHETPKEKPNLFIYRAATGEEVYSIIQKRHQDWQMHWSCDESIAALLVGGEALFYDHGPTGSGFGQVVKRFGGLRNGGLSVAPGPSPPHIGVYMPGTKGAPSMCRLFKYPNLELNQPVASKSFFQADKVDMMWNRKGTGLILMTSTDVDTTGVSYYGKQALHYMTPKGDSCGIQLKAEGPIHDVAWSPKSTEFCVVYGFMPARATLFNLKCDAVYDFEPDNRNSVFFNDFGNLVVFGGFGNLPGYIETWDLVRRKKLANFKAPDTTLLEWNPAGDTFLTATTAPRLRMSNGFKVWHYSGALLGEYSWAGELLEVIWQKYPAGTFKQPAISDEKVAGIVSATPVASKQKYIPPGARNSVTVSASGETVDLRPPIPGLPPGYRSSSTSPPEPKKQPAKKNAAKNLPTDNGDLANGNATQAKQSDTTTTTTTITSSNSSLQKVSPTGDPAKDKKIKTIQKKLKDIKVLKEKHERGETLVQTQIIKMNSEAELIKELEALKVA
;
A
#
# COMPACT_ATOMS: atom_id res chain seq x y z
N MET A 1 5.05 -16.19 -28.33
CA MET A 1 4.61 -17.54 -27.88
C MET A 1 5.65 -18.60 -28.23
N ALA A 2 6.63 -18.87 -27.35
CA ALA A 2 7.78 -19.75 -27.66
C ALA A 2 7.76 -21.13 -26.96
N SER A 3 6.63 -21.50 -26.34
CA SER A 3 6.49 -22.68 -25.47
C SER A 3 5.19 -23.47 -25.67
N GLY A 4 4.35 -23.10 -26.66
CA GLY A 4 3.05 -23.74 -26.94
C GLY A 4 1.94 -23.49 -25.90
N ASN A 5 2.31 -23.31 -24.64
CA ASN A 5 1.37 -23.00 -23.56
C ASN A 5 0.89 -21.55 -23.62
N THR A 6 -0.42 -21.36 -23.73
CA THR A 6 -1.10 -20.07 -23.63
C THR A 6 -1.76 -19.94 -22.26
N PRO A 7 -1.32 -19.02 -21.38
CA PRO A 7 -1.90 -18.86 -20.04
C PRO A 7 -3.40 -18.54 -20.07
N THR A 8 -4.16 -19.22 -19.22
CA THR A 8 -5.57 -18.91 -18.97
C THR A 8 -5.74 -17.87 -17.87
N VAL A 9 -6.87 -17.17 -17.88
CA VAL A 9 -7.28 -16.20 -16.87
C VAL A 9 -8.37 -16.84 -16.02
N ALA A 10 -8.22 -16.86 -14.70
CA ALA A 10 -9.31 -17.19 -13.79
C ALA A 10 -10.01 -15.92 -13.32
N LEU A 11 -11.34 -15.95 -13.32
CA LEU A 11 -12.21 -14.82 -13.02
C LEU A 11 -13.08 -15.15 -11.81
N ARG A 12 -13.17 -14.22 -10.86
CA ARG A 12 -14.13 -14.26 -9.74
C ARG A 12 -15.06 -13.07 -9.83
N SER A 13 -16.36 -13.32 -9.82
CA SER A 13 -17.41 -12.31 -9.98
C SER A 13 -18.58 -12.58 -9.03
N ALA A 14 -19.55 -11.66 -8.98
CA ALA A 14 -20.81 -11.91 -8.27
C ALA A 14 -21.67 -13.04 -8.88
N LYS A 15 -21.31 -13.56 -10.06
CA LYS A 15 -21.91 -14.77 -10.67
C LYS A 15 -21.20 -16.07 -10.27
N GLY A 16 -20.03 -15.97 -9.64
CA GLY A 16 -19.21 -17.11 -9.22
C GLY A 16 -17.81 -17.11 -9.87
N VAL A 17 -17.29 -18.30 -10.19
CA VAL A 17 -15.94 -18.52 -10.73
C VAL A 17 -15.98 -19.15 -12.13
N GLU A 18 -15.19 -18.58 -13.03
CA GLU A 18 -14.99 -19.04 -14.41
C GLU A 18 -13.48 -19.04 -14.76
N VAL A 19 -13.06 -19.91 -15.68
CA VAL A 19 -11.69 -19.88 -16.24
C VAL A 19 -11.78 -19.74 -17.75
N TRP A 20 -11.06 -18.75 -18.29
CA TRP A 20 -11.15 -18.31 -19.68
C TRP A 20 -9.81 -18.50 -20.38
N LYS A 21 -9.85 -19.06 -21.59
CA LYS A 21 -8.71 -19.13 -22.50
C LYS A 21 -8.53 -17.80 -23.25
N THR A 22 -7.28 -17.48 -23.55
CA THR A 22 -6.94 -16.39 -24.48
C THR A 22 -6.71 -16.97 -25.87
N GLU A 23 -7.37 -16.41 -26.88
CA GLU A 23 -7.12 -16.74 -28.29
C GLU A 23 -6.63 -15.49 -29.02
N GLN A 24 -5.48 -15.60 -29.67
CA GLN A 24 -4.90 -14.50 -30.45
C GLN A 24 -5.28 -14.63 -31.92
N GLN A 25 -6.11 -13.72 -32.42
CA GLN A 25 -6.39 -13.57 -33.84
C GLN A 25 -5.70 -12.31 -34.35
N LYS A 26 -4.66 -12.50 -35.18
CA LYS A 26 -3.73 -11.44 -35.62
C LYS A 26 -3.07 -10.74 -34.42
N GLN A 27 -3.44 -9.50 -34.12
CA GLN A 27 -2.96 -8.70 -32.99
C GLN A 27 -4.02 -8.48 -31.89
N GLN A 28 -5.22 -9.03 -32.07
CA GLN A 28 -6.30 -8.94 -31.09
C GLN A 28 -6.37 -10.22 -30.24
N LEU A 29 -6.53 -10.05 -28.92
CA LEU A 29 -6.86 -11.12 -27.99
C LEU A 29 -8.37 -11.16 -27.78
N THR A 30 -8.95 -12.33 -28.07
CA THR A 30 -10.32 -12.69 -27.68
C THR A 30 -10.26 -13.55 -26.42
N PHE A 31 -11.17 -13.30 -25.48
CA PHE A 31 -11.29 -14.07 -24.25
C PHE A 31 -12.55 -14.91 -24.33
N LEU A 32 -12.43 -16.22 -24.12
CA LEU A 32 -13.53 -17.18 -24.23
C LEU A 32 -13.53 -18.10 -23.00
N PRO A 33 -14.69 -18.46 -22.43
CA PRO A 33 -14.78 -19.53 -21.43
C PRO A 33 -14.08 -20.81 -21.91
N ASP A 34 -13.29 -21.43 -21.04
CA ASP A 34 -12.65 -22.70 -21.34
C ASP A 34 -13.64 -23.85 -21.08
N PRO A 35 -14.07 -24.62 -22.10
CA PRO A 35 -15.05 -25.69 -21.92
C PRO A 35 -14.54 -26.86 -21.08
N ARG A 36 -13.24 -26.86 -20.72
CA ARG A 36 -12.60 -27.85 -19.83
C ARG A 36 -12.66 -27.46 -18.36
N PHE A 37 -13.27 -26.32 -18.02
CA PHE A 37 -13.56 -25.88 -16.66
C PHE A 37 -15.08 -25.81 -16.44
N THR A 38 -15.59 -26.51 -15.42
CA THR A 38 -16.99 -26.39 -15.01
C THR A 38 -17.16 -25.12 -14.16
N PRO A 39 -17.95 -24.10 -14.60
CA PRO A 39 -18.15 -22.89 -13.81
C PRO A 39 -18.85 -23.15 -12.49
N ASP A 40 -18.32 -22.59 -11.40
CA ASP A 40 -19.02 -22.57 -10.11
C ASP A 40 -19.92 -21.32 -10.08
N GLN A 41 -21.24 -21.51 -10.09
CA GLN A 41 -22.23 -20.42 -10.13
C GLN A 41 -22.57 -19.84 -8.74
N SER A 42 -21.76 -20.14 -7.72
CA SER A 42 -22.00 -19.68 -6.35
C SER A 42 -21.84 -18.16 -6.20
N LYS A 43 -22.92 -17.49 -5.81
CA LYS A 43 -22.98 -16.03 -5.62
C LYS A 43 -22.12 -15.47 -4.48
N SER A 44 -21.36 -16.32 -3.75
CA SER A 44 -20.62 -15.98 -2.53
C SER A 44 -19.13 -16.33 -2.61
N CYS A 45 -18.56 -16.35 -3.81
CA CYS A 45 -17.13 -16.61 -4.02
C CYS A 45 -16.22 -15.53 -3.39
N ARG A 46 -15.59 -15.84 -2.25
CA ARG A 46 -14.83 -14.86 -1.44
C ARG A 46 -13.39 -14.65 -1.91
N THR A 47 -12.73 -15.70 -2.41
CA THR A 47 -11.32 -15.70 -2.80
C THR A 47 -11.03 -16.82 -3.79
N ILE A 48 -10.05 -16.61 -4.67
CA ILE A 48 -9.54 -17.59 -5.65
C ILE A 48 -8.01 -17.52 -5.66
N VAL A 49 -7.33 -18.66 -5.80
CA VAL A 49 -5.86 -18.71 -5.79
C VAL A 49 -5.32 -19.89 -6.61
N TYR A 50 -4.32 -19.64 -7.44
CA TYR A 50 -3.47 -20.68 -8.05
C TYR A 50 -2.29 -21.01 -7.13
N SER A 51 -1.84 -22.28 -7.14
CA SER A 51 -0.55 -22.65 -6.56
C SER A 51 0.61 -21.92 -7.26
N PRO A 52 1.79 -21.74 -6.62
CA PRO A 52 2.89 -20.97 -7.20
C PRO A 52 3.43 -21.53 -8.52
N ASP A 53 3.22 -22.83 -8.74
CA ASP A 53 3.58 -23.60 -9.93
C ASP A 53 2.41 -23.82 -10.90
N GLY A 54 1.19 -23.36 -10.57
CA GLY A 54 -0.02 -23.55 -11.37
C GLY A 54 -0.61 -24.96 -11.43
N ARG A 55 -0.06 -25.95 -10.71
CA ARG A 55 -0.59 -27.34 -10.68
C ARG A 55 -1.98 -27.44 -10.03
N PHE A 56 -2.34 -26.49 -9.17
CA PHE A 56 -3.62 -26.47 -8.44
C PHE A 56 -4.30 -25.11 -8.54
N LEU A 57 -5.64 -25.15 -8.58
CA LEU A 57 -6.52 -23.99 -8.45
C LEU A 57 -7.48 -24.25 -7.28
N ALA A 58 -7.61 -23.29 -6.37
CA ALA A 58 -8.56 -23.36 -5.26
C ALA A 58 -9.41 -22.10 -5.16
N TRP A 59 -10.68 -22.24 -4.78
CA TRP A 59 -11.58 -21.10 -4.52
C TRP A 59 -12.56 -21.39 -3.39
N ALA A 60 -12.91 -20.35 -2.63
CA ALA A 60 -13.87 -20.44 -1.53
C ALA A 60 -15.23 -19.92 -2.02
N ASN A 61 -16.19 -20.82 -2.26
CA ASN A 61 -17.47 -20.50 -2.89
C ASN A 61 -18.57 -20.00 -1.92
N GLY A 62 -18.24 -19.94 -0.62
CA GLY A 62 -19.11 -19.49 0.47
C GLY A 62 -19.84 -20.61 1.20
N SER A 63 -19.87 -21.81 0.63
CA SER A 63 -20.33 -23.05 1.30
C SER A 63 -19.17 -24.03 1.53
N THR A 64 -18.20 -24.05 0.61
CA THR A 64 -17.07 -24.99 0.57
C THR A 64 -15.84 -24.29 -0.02
N VAL A 65 -14.66 -24.90 0.18
CA VAL A 65 -13.46 -24.58 -0.61
C VAL A 65 -13.27 -25.69 -1.62
N GLN A 66 -13.39 -25.37 -2.90
CA GLN A 66 -13.11 -26.29 -4.00
C GLN A 66 -11.61 -26.30 -4.29
N LEU A 67 -11.07 -27.49 -4.58
CA LEU A 67 -9.66 -27.70 -4.92
C LEU A 67 -9.58 -28.59 -6.18
N CYS A 68 -9.00 -28.05 -7.24
CA CYS A 68 -8.82 -28.72 -8.53
C CYS A 68 -7.34 -28.86 -8.91
N GLN A 69 -6.98 -29.99 -9.51
CA GLN A 69 -5.73 -30.17 -10.23
C GLN A 69 -5.86 -29.57 -11.64
N VAL A 70 -4.90 -28.75 -12.04
CA VAL A 70 -4.80 -28.20 -13.39
C VAL A 70 -3.98 -29.16 -14.25
N THR A 71 -4.52 -29.55 -15.41
CA THR A 71 -3.89 -30.49 -16.34
C THR A 71 -4.04 -30.01 -17.77
N ALA A 72 -3.29 -30.58 -18.72
CA ALA A 72 -3.48 -30.29 -20.15
C ALA A 72 -4.91 -30.64 -20.65
N ALA A 73 -5.59 -31.58 -19.99
CA ALA A 73 -6.96 -31.97 -20.31
C ALA A 73 -8.03 -31.04 -19.68
N GLY A 74 -7.68 -30.19 -18.72
CA GLY A 74 -8.63 -29.35 -17.98
C GLY A 74 -8.40 -29.36 -16.47
N TRP A 75 -9.44 -28.96 -15.73
CA TRP A 75 -9.43 -28.86 -14.26
C TRP A 75 -10.16 -30.06 -13.65
N LYS A 76 -9.40 -30.98 -13.04
CA LYS A 76 -9.94 -32.15 -12.36
C LYS A 76 -10.21 -31.80 -10.88
N PRO A 77 -11.44 -31.92 -10.35
CA PRO A 77 -11.67 -31.76 -8.92
C PRO A 77 -10.94 -32.84 -8.12
N ILE A 78 -10.30 -32.42 -7.03
CA ILE A 78 -9.64 -33.29 -6.04
C ILE A 78 -10.53 -33.42 -4.82
N ALA A 79 -10.95 -32.29 -4.24
CA ALA A 79 -11.69 -32.24 -2.99
C ALA A 79 -12.58 -30.99 -2.88
N SER A 80 -13.63 -31.11 -2.07
CA SER A 80 -14.59 -30.06 -1.71
C SER A 80 -14.60 -29.94 -0.19
N LEU A 81 -13.81 -29.02 0.36
CA LEU A 81 -13.53 -28.90 1.79
C LEU A 81 -14.70 -28.17 2.51
N PRO A 82 -15.23 -28.69 3.64
CA PRO A 82 -16.37 -28.11 4.35
C PRO A 82 -15.96 -26.89 5.20
N ARG A 83 -15.62 -25.79 4.52
CA ARG A 83 -15.15 -24.52 5.11
C ARG A 83 -15.98 -23.33 4.61
N PRO A 84 -17.24 -23.19 5.08
CA PRO A 84 -18.17 -22.15 4.61
C PRO A 84 -17.82 -20.73 5.10
N LYS A 85 -16.93 -20.55 6.09
CA LYS A 85 -16.47 -19.22 6.56
C LYS A 85 -15.09 -18.85 5.99
N ALA A 86 -14.46 -19.71 5.18
CA ALA A 86 -13.19 -19.43 4.51
C ALA A 86 -13.27 -18.12 3.70
N CYS A 87 -12.31 -17.23 3.94
CA CYS A 87 -12.22 -15.93 3.27
C CYS A 87 -10.82 -15.64 2.72
N HIS A 88 -9.78 -16.30 3.24
CA HIS A 88 -8.44 -16.30 2.66
C HIS A 88 -7.97 -17.72 2.34
N LEU A 89 -7.28 -17.87 1.22
CA LEU A 89 -6.62 -19.10 0.77
C LEU A 89 -5.16 -18.81 0.44
N ARG A 90 -4.25 -19.74 0.75
CA ARG A 90 -2.83 -19.62 0.40
C ARG A 90 -2.21 -21.00 0.19
N PHE A 91 -1.47 -21.18 -0.92
CA PHE A 91 -0.63 -22.37 -1.11
C PHE A 91 0.76 -22.15 -0.49
N SER A 92 1.39 -23.25 -0.07
CA SER A 92 2.80 -23.31 0.30
C SER A 92 3.73 -23.14 -0.94
N PRO A 93 5.04 -22.85 -0.77
CA PRO A 93 5.93 -22.45 -1.89
C PRO A 93 6.06 -23.44 -3.06
N LEU A 94 6.01 -24.75 -2.80
CA LEU A 94 5.99 -25.81 -3.83
C LEU A 94 4.57 -26.29 -4.12
N GLY A 95 3.54 -25.69 -3.53
CA GLY A 95 2.14 -26.04 -3.72
C GLY A 95 1.72 -27.37 -3.07
N SER A 96 2.53 -28.00 -2.22
CA SER A 96 2.18 -29.28 -1.58
C SER A 96 1.05 -29.18 -0.56
N PHE A 97 0.85 -27.98 0.02
CA PHE A 97 -0.17 -27.71 1.02
C PHE A 97 -1.05 -26.51 0.63
N LEU A 98 -2.35 -26.64 0.87
CA LEU A 98 -3.33 -25.54 0.81
C LEU A 98 -3.70 -25.12 2.23
N MET A 99 -3.57 -23.84 2.54
CA MET A 99 -4.02 -23.22 3.78
C MET A 99 -5.35 -22.50 3.56
N THR A 100 -6.29 -22.68 4.47
CA THR A 100 -7.57 -21.97 4.50
C THR A 100 -7.75 -21.25 5.82
N TRP A 101 -8.15 -19.98 5.80
CA TRP A 101 -8.43 -19.21 7.01
C TRP A 101 -9.86 -18.65 7.00
N GLU A 102 -10.54 -18.89 8.12
CA GLU A 102 -11.87 -18.39 8.44
C GLU A 102 -11.76 -17.28 9.51
N VAL A 103 -12.65 -16.28 9.48
CA VAL A 103 -12.69 -15.27 10.54
C VAL A 103 -13.05 -15.95 11.85
N TYR A 104 -12.17 -15.80 12.86
CA TYR A 104 -12.38 -16.39 14.18
C TYR A 104 -13.60 -15.75 14.88
N THR A 105 -14.63 -16.55 15.15
CA THR A 105 -15.88 -16.13 15.81
C THR A 105 -16.19 -17.04 17.01
N GLU A 106 -16.13 -16.50 18.23
CA GLU A 106 -16.57 -17.21 19.44
C GLU A 106 -18.11 -17.16 19.52
N ASN A 107 -18.78 -18.25 19.15
CA ASN A 107 -20.25 -18.34 19.21
C ASN A 107 -20.69 -18.75 20.64
N PRO A 108 -21.43 -17.92 21.40
CA PRO A 108 -21.71 -18.17 22.83
C PRO A 108 -22.51 -19.46 23.12
N HIS A 109 -23.24 -19.96 22.12
CA HIS A 109 -24.11 -21.14 22.20
C HIS A 109 -23.44 -22.43 21.69
N GLU A 110 -22.23 -22.37 21.14
CA GLU A 110 -21.52 -23.55 20.64
C GLU A 110 -20.54 -24.10 21.67
N THR A 111 -20.53 -25.43 21.82
CA THR A 111 -19.56 -26.16 22.65
C THR A 111 -18.79 -27.14 21.75
N PRO A 112 -17.44 -27.15 21.75
CA PRO A 112 -16.54 -26.20 22.44
C PRO A 112 -16.63 -24.78 21.85
N LYS A 113 -16.38 -23.78 22.70
CA LYS A 113 -16.39 -22.35 22.35
C LYS A 113 -15.21 -21.94 21.46
N GLU A 114 -14.06 -22.55 21.70
CA GLU A 114 -12.86 -22.33 20.90
C GLU A 114 -12.74 -23.42 19.84
N LYS A 115 -12.80 -23.02 18.57
CA LYS A 115 -12.64 -23.90 17.40
C LYS A 115 -11.49 -23.41 16.53
N PRO A 116 -10.69 -24.32 15.93
CA PRO A 116 -9.71 -23.94 14.91
C PRO A 116 -10.36 -23.14 13.78
N ASN A 117 -9.63 -22.16 13.27
CA ASN A 117 -10.05 -21.32 12.14
C ASN A 117 -8.97 -21.19 11.07
N LEU A 118 -7.75 -21.69 11.35
CA LEU A 118 -6.73 -21.95 10.36
C LEU A 118 -6.61 -23.46 10.16
N PHE A 119 -6.74 -23.90 8.92
CA PHE A 119 -6.65 -25.31 8.51
C PHE A 119 -5.65 -25.47 7.38
N ILE A 120 -4.97 -26.62 7.34
CA ILE A 120 -3.96 -26.95 6.33
C ILE A 120 -4.27 -28.34 5.76
N TYR A 121 -4.30 -28.39 4.43
CA TYR A 121 -4.65 -29.57 3.64
C TYR A 121 -3.50 -29.99 2.75
N ARG A 122 -3.30 -31.29 2.54
CA ARG A 122 -2.39 -31.79 1.51
C ARG A 122 -3.01 -31.56 0.13
N ALA A 123 -2.42 -30.71 -0.69
CA ALA A 123 -3.02 -30.25 -1.96
C ALA A 123 -3.28 -31.39 -2.97
N ALA A 124 -2.51 -32.47 -2.90
CA ALA A 124 -2.69 -33.64 -3.78
C ALA A 124 -3.88 -34.55 -3.41
N THR A 125 -4.40 -34.49 -2.18
CA THR A 125 -5.47 -35.39 -1.69
C THR A 125 -6.68 -34.65 -1.11
N GLY A 126 -6.53 -33.39 -0.68
CA GLY A 126 -7.55 -32.65 0.08
C GLY A 126 -7.67 -33.07 1.55
N GLU A 127 -6.77 -33.92 2.03
CA GLU A 127 -6.73 -34.42 3.41
C GLU A 127 -6.30 -33.32 4.39
N GLU A 128 -7.01 -33.16 5.51
CA GLU A 128 -6.66 -32.22 6.57
C GLU A 128 -5.49 -32.76 7.39
N VAL A 129 -4.35 -32.06 7.37
CA VAL A 129 -3.11 -32.52 8.03
C VAL A 129 -2.77 -31.73 9.29
N TYR A 130 -3.38 -30.56 9.50
CA TYR A 130 -3.18 -29.71 10.67
C TYR A 130 -4.28 -28.64 10.79
N SER A 131 -4.64 -28.29 12.02
CA SER A 131 -5.54 -27.17 12.31
C SER A 131 -5.16 -26.47 13.62
N ILE A 132 -5.38 -25.15 13.68
CA ILE A 132 -5.06 -24.33 14.85
C ILE A 132 -5.96 -23.08 14.93
N ILE A 133 -6.01 -22.47 16.11
CA ILE A 133 -6.66 -21.19 16.36
C ILE A 133 -5.66 -20.06 16.02
N GLN A 134 -5.97 -19.27 14.99
CA GLN A 134 -5.23 -18.07 14.62
C GLN A 134 -6.17 -16.86 14.72
N LYS A 135 -6.17 -16.22 15.91
CA LYS A 135 -6.99 -15.03 16.19
C LYS A 135 -6.48 -13.76 15.47
N ARG A 136 -5.30 -13.78 14.84
CA ARG A 136 -4.80 -12.67 14.00
C ARG A 136 -5.28 -12.77 12.55
N HIS A 137 -5.77 -11.65 12.00
CA HIS A 137 -6.07 -11.51 10.56
C HIS A 137 -4.83 -11.07 9.74
N GLN A 138 -3.97 -10.23 10.31
CA GLN A 138 -2.65 -9.93 9.73
C GLN A 138 -1.68 -11.07 10.08
N ASP A 139 -0.81 -11.46 9.15
CA ASP A 139 0.11 -12.60 9.26
C ASP A 139 -0.59 -13.90 9.70
N TRP A 140 -1.80 -14.14 9.19
CA TRP A 140 -2.58 -15.34 9.48
C TRP A 140 -1.93 -16.63 8.93
N GLN A 141 -1.20 -16.48 7.83
CA GLN A 141 -0.59 -17.58 7.07
C GLN A 141 0.65 -18.15 7.78
N MET A 142 0.94 -19.42 7.56
CA MET A 142 2.18 -20.03 8.00
C MET A 142 3.28 -19.70 6.98
N HIS A 143 4.47 -19.37 7.48
CA HIS A 143 5.64 -19.10 6.67
C HIS A 143 6.41 -20.41 6.46
N TRP A 144 6.98 -20.59 5.29
CA TRP A 144 7.63 -21.83 4.86
C TRP A 144 9.02 -21.52 4.29
N SER A 145 9.97 -22.45 4.44
CA SER A 145 11.19 -22.47 3.61
C SER A 145 10.84 -22.74 2.13
N CYS A 146 11.75 -22.42 1.20
CA CYS A 146 11.48 -22.61 -0.24
C CYS A 146 11.35 -24.09 -0.65
N ASP A 147 11.89 -25.00 0.15
CA ASP A 147 11.84 -26.46 0.00
C ASP A 147 10.72 -27.11 0.84
N GLU A 148 9.92 -26.30 1.54
CA GLU A 148 8.87 -26.72 2.50
C GLU A 148 9.37 -27.55 3.70
N SER A 149 10.68 -27.76 3.87
CA SER A 149 11.26 -28.54 4.97
C SER A 149 11.03 -27.93 6.36
N ILE A 150 10.82 -26.62 6.45
CA ILE A 150 10.54 -25.92 7.72
C ILE A 150 9.30 -25.06 7.55
N ALA A 151 8.37 -25.20 8.48
CA ALA A 151 7.19 -24.36 8.60
C ALA A 151 7.19 -23.60 9.93
N ALA A 152 6.77 -22.34 9.93
CA ALA A 152 6.78 -21.47 11.11
C ALA A 152 5.53 -20.57 11.18
N LEU A 153 4.85 -20.59 12.32
CA LEU A 153 3.61 -19.85 12.56
C LEU A 153 3.67 -19.06 13.88
N LEU A 154 3.26 -17.79 13.85
CA LEU A 154 3.17 -16.94 15.05
C LEU A 154 1.78 -17.02 15.67
N VAL A 155 1.67 -17.62 16.86
CA VAL A 155 0.41 -17.81 17.60
C VAL A 155 0.56 -17.29 19.03
N GLY A 156 -0.36 -16.45 19.49
CA GLY A 156 -0.38 -15.90 20.87
C GLY A 156 0.78 -14.96 21.26
N GLY A 157 1.86 -14.91 20.47
CA GLY A 157 3.14 -14.28 20.83
C GLY A 157 4.31 -15.27 20.92
N GLU A 158 4.09 -16.54 20.59
CA GLU A 158 5.14 -17.54 20.34
C GLU A 158 5.20 -17.87 18.84
N ALA A 159 6.40 -17.90 18.26
CA ALA A 159 6.63 -18.55 16.97
C ALA A 159 6.84 -20.05 17.19
N LEU A 160 5.97 -20.86 16.61
CA LEU A 160 6.03 -22.33 16.60
C LEU A 160 6.71 -22.80 15.32
N PHE A 161 7.70 -23.69 15.42
CA PHE A 161 8.43 -24.24 14.28
C PHE A 161 8.21 -25.74 14.15
N TYR A 162 7.87 -26.18 12.94
CA TYR A 162 7.64 -27.58 12.54
C TYR A 162 8.68 -28.00 11.51
N ASP A 163 9.18 -29.23 11.63
CA ASP A 163 10.16 -29.83 10.71
C ASP A 163 9.46 -30.86 9.82
N HIS A 164 9.47 -30.62 8.52
CA HIS A 164 8.91 -31.45 7.46
C HIS A 164 10.00 -32.07 6.57
N GLY A 165 11.27 -32.00 6.99
CA GLY A 165 12.36 -32.75 6.36
C GLY A 165 12.18 -34.28 6.49
N PRO A 166 13.02 -35.09 5.83
CA PRO A 166 12.84 -36.56 5.78
C PRO A 166 12.85 -37.28 7.13
N THR A 167 13.40 -36.64 8.17
CA THR A 167 13.44 -37.14 9.56
C THR A 167 12.59 -36.30 10.52
N GLY A 168 11.81 -35.34 10.01
CA GLY A 168 11.02 -34.41 10.79
C GLY A 168 9.71 -35.01 11.31
N SER A 169 9.20 -34.49 12.43
CA SER A 169 7.92 -34.86 13.03
C SER A 169 6.68 -34.37 12.26
N GLY A 170 6.89 -33.56 11.22
CA GLY A 170 5.86 -32.80 10.54
C GLY A 170 5.03 -31.98 11.53
N PHE A 171 3.72 -31.94 11.31
CA PHE A 171 2.76 -31.27 12.19
C PHE A 171 2.51 -32.00 13.53
N GLY A 172 3.02 -33.22 13.72
CA GLY A 172 2.78 -34.00 14.94
C GLY A 172 3.46 -33.43 16.20
N GLN A 173 4.52 -32.64 16.03
CA GLN A 173 5.25 -32.04 17.15
C GLN A 173 5.86 -30.69 16.76
N VAL A 174 5.78 -29.71 17.68
CA VAL A 174 6.52 -28.45 17.59
C VAL A 174 7.98 -28.70 17.98
N VAL A 175 8.89 -28.57 17.02
CA VAL A 175 10.33 -28.88 17.21
C VAL A 175 11.06 -27.76 17.93
N LYS A 176 10.71 -26.48 17.66
CA LYS A 176 11.20 -25.31 18.42
C LYS A 176 10.10 -24.29 18.66
N ARG A 177 10.27 -23.51 19.73
CA ARG A 177 9.46 -22.32 20.04
C ARG A 177 10.36 -21.11 20.23
N PHE A 178 9.88 -19.94 19.86
CA PHE A 178 10.51 -18.66 20.16
C PHE A 178 9.45 -17.70 20.72
N GLY A 179 9.55 -17.39 22.02
CA GLY A 179 8.60 -16.52 22.72
C GLY A 179 8.91 -15.02 22.57
N GLY A 180 8.15 -14.18 23.28
CA GLY A 180 8.38 -12.73 23.34
C GLY A 180 7.86 -11.92 22.14
N LEU A 181 7.15 -12.54 21.20
CA LEU A 181 6.64 -11.92 19.97
C LEU A 181 5.21 -11.39 20.10
N ARG A 182 4.81 -10.95 21.31
CA ARG A 182 3.50 -10.36 21.53
C ARG A 182 3.43 -9.01 20.81
N ASN A 183 2.57 -8.92 19.78
CA ASN A 183 2.51 -7.83 18.81
C ASN A 183 3.72 -7.72 17.86
N GLY A 184 4.61 -8.71 17.91
CA GLY A 184 5.64 -8.90 16.90
C GLY A 184 5.12 -9.52 15.61
N GLY A 185 6.07 -9.85 14.74
CA GLY A 185 5.87 -10.52 13.45
C GLY A 185 6.98 -11.53 13.17
N LEU A 186 6.74 -12.43 12.23
CA LEU A 186 7.63 -13.54 11.86
C LEU A 186 7.73 -13.63 10.34
N SER A 187 8.92 -13.89 9.77
CA SER A 187 9.07 -14.04 8.32
C SER A 187 10.25 -14.95 7.95
N VAL A 188 9.96 -16.16 7.47
CA VAL A 188 10.95 -17.13 6.97
C VAL A 188 11.47 -16.68 5.59
N ALA A 189 12.79 -16.72 5.40
CA ALA A 189 13.42 -16.42 4.11
C ALA A 189 13.10 -17.51 3.06
N PRO A 190 12.71 -17.16 1.83
CA PRO A 190 12.53 -18.10 0.71
C PRO A 190 13.88 -18.50 0.06
N GLY A 191 14.94 -18.57 0.87
CA GLY A 191 16.29 -18.95 0.45
C GLY A 191 16.60 -20.42 0.74
N PRO A 192 17.74 -20.94 0.25
CA PRO A 192 18.13 -22.32 0.45
C PRO A 192 18.29 -22.66 1.93
N SER A 193 17.94 -23.90 2.29
CA SER A 193 18.02 -24.38 3.66
C SER A 193 19.48 -24.55 4.14
N PRO A 194 19.77 -24.28 5.43
CA PRO A 194 18.84 -23.81 6.45
C PRO A 194 18.44 -22.33 6.27
N PRO A 195 17.13 -22.01 6.37
CA PRO A 195 16.61 -20.67 6.12
C PRO A 195 16.99 -19.69 7.22
N HIS A 196 16.99 -18.41 6.86
CA HIS A 196 17.11 -17.30 7.81
C HIS A 196 15.70 -16.85 8.25
N ILE A 197 15.56 -16.51 9.53
CA ILE A 197 14.28 -16.17 10.15
C ILE A 197 14.31 -14.70 10.56
N GLY A 198 13.52 -13.88 9.88
CA GLY A 198 13.24 -12.50 10.27
C GLY A 198 12.23 -12.48 11.41
N VAL A 199 12.57 -11.78 12.49
CA VAL A 199 11.78 -11.74 13.72
C VAL A 199 11.63 -10.28 14.16
N TYR A 200 10.40 -9.78 14.18
CA TYR A 200 10.08 -8.46 14.69
C TYR A 200 9.65 -8.54 16.16
N MET A 201 10.39 -7.85 17.04
CA MET A 201 10.09 -7.66 18.47
C MET A 201 9.74 -6.18 18.72
N PRO A 202 8.49 -5.86 19.11
CA PRO A 202 8.10 -4.49 19.44
C PRO A 202 8.78 -4.00 20.73
N GLY A 203 9.03 -2.70 20.80
CA GLY A 203 9.54 -2.05 21.99
C GLY A 203 8.50 -2.07 23.12
N THR A 204 8.92 -2.42 24.33
CA THR A 204 8.16 -2.15 25.56
C THR A 204 8.41 -0.70 26.01
N LYS A 205 7.71 -0.22 27.05
CA LYS A 205 7.80 1.19 27.50
C LYS A 205 9.25 1.62 27.77
N GLY A 206 9.80 2.46 26.90
CA GLY A 206 11.18 2.98 26.99
C GLY A 206 12.24 2.16 26.24
N ALA A 207 11.92 0.96 25.75
CA ALA A 207 12.81 0.16 24.92
C ALA A 207 12.54 0.40 23.41
N PRO A 208 13.55 0.37 22.53
CA PRO A 208 13.33 0.48 21.09
C PRO A 208 12.64 -0.77 20.53
N SER A 209 11.86 -0.59 19.47
CA SER A 209 11.43 -1.70 18.61
C SER A 209 12.63 -2.25 17.84
N MET A 210 12.65 -3.54 17.55
CA MET A 210 13.78 -4.15 16.82
C MET A 210 13.38 -5.32 15.94
N CYS A 211 14.04 -5.43 14.78
CA CYS A 211 14.10 -6.67 14.03
C CYS A 211 15.42 -7.38 14.34
N ARG A 212 15.36 -8.70 14.53
CA ARG A 212 16.54 -9.58 14.57
C ARG A 212 16.41 -10.63 13.47
N LEU A 213 17.55 -10.99 12.90
CA LEU A 213 17.66 -12.08 11.95
C LEU A 213 18.41 -13.23 12.59
N PHE A 214 17.86 -14.43 12.50
CA PHE A 214 18.46 -15.67 13.00
C PHE A 214 18.72 -16.64 11.85
N LYS A 215 19.57 -17.65 12.06
CA LYS A 215 19.82 -18.73 11.10
C LYS A 215 19.36 -20.04 11.71
N TYR A 216 18.31 -20.64 11.17
CA TYR A 216 17.77 -21.90 11.69
C TYR A 216 18.86 -23.00 11.70
N PRO A 217 18.92 -23.91 12.69
CA PRO A 217 18.08 -24.01 13.88
C PRO A 217 18.56 -23.15 15.07
N ASN A 218 19.59 -22.30 14.91
CA ASN A 218 20.02 -21.39 15.98
C ASN A 218 19.08 -20.18 16.04
N LEU A 219 18.26 -20.17 17.10
CA LEU A 219 17.30 -19.10 17.42
C LEU A 219 17.63 -18.49 18.80
N GLU A 220 18.87 -18.59 19.27
CA GLU A 220 19.27 -18.01 20.55
C GLU A 220 19.22 -16.48 20.48
N LEU A 221 18.46 -15.87 21.41
CA LEU A 221 18.25 -14.43 21.43
C LEU A 221 19.56 -13.62 21.49
N ASN A 222 20.61 -14.19 22.09
CA ASN A 222 21.93 -13.57 22.24
C ASN A 222 22.84 -13.73 21.00
N GLN A 223 22.46 -14.56 20.02
CA GLN A 223 23.24 -14.82 18.80
C GLN A 223 22.45 -14.48 17.50
N PRO A 224 21.92 -13.25 17.34
CA PRO A 224 21.34 -12.84 16.06
C PRO A 224 22.44 -12.68 15.00
N VAL A 225 22.18 -13.12 13.78
CA VAL A 225 23.05 -12.91 12.60
C VAL A 225 23.13 -11.42 12.27
N ALA A 226 22.00 -10.73 12.32
CA ALA A 226 21.89 -9.29 12.13
C ALA A 226 20.81 -8.73 13.07
N SER A 227 20.96 -7.48 13.50
CA SER A 227 19.92 -6.79 14.29
C SER A 227 19.80 -5.32 13.90
N LYS A 228 18.56 -4.85 13.77
CA LYS A 228 18.24 -3.45 13.53
C LYS A 228 17.22 -2.96 14.55
N SER A 229 17.63 -2.03 15.41
CA SER A 229 16.74 -1.29 16.30
C SER A 229 16.24 -0.01 15.63
N PHE A 230 15.01 0.37 15.94
CA PHE A 230 14.36 1.62 15.52
C PHE A 230 13.44 2.14 16.63
N PHE A 231 13.45 3.46 16.82
CA PHE A 231 12.58 4.12 17.79
C PHE A 231 11.27 4.50 17.11
N GLN A 232 10.15 4.13 17.74
CA GLN A 232 8.79 4.34 17.24
C GLN A 232 8.52 3.59 15.92
N ALA A 233 7.92 2.41 16.04
CA ALA A 233 7.31 1.67 14.94
C ALA A 233 6.19 0.81 15.52
N ASP A 234 4.97 1.04 15.05
CA ASP A 234 3.77 0.31 15.48
C ASP A 234 3.60 -0.97 14.65
N LYS A 235 3.95 -0.90 13.36
CA LYS A 235 3.95 -2.01 12.41
C LYS A 235 5.27 -2.08 11.62
N VAL A 236 5.66 -3.30 11.24
CA VAL A 236 6.87 -3.59 10.44
C VAL A 236 6.58 -4.68 9.42
N ASP A 237 6.56 -4.32 8.13
CA ASP A 237 6.42 -5.28 7.04
C ASP A 237 7.77 -5.84 6.62
N MET A 238 7.88 -7.18 6.59
CA MET A 238 9.13 -7.91 6.36
C MET A 238 9.17 -8.55 4.96
N MET A 239 9.83 -7.86 4.02
CA MET A 239 9.82 -8.18 2.59
C MET A 239 11.14 -8.82 2.15
N TRP A 240 11.16 -10.15 2.01
CA TRP A 240 12.30 -10.91 1.51
C TRP A 240 12.45 -10.84 -0.01
N ASN A 241 13.70 -10.84 -0.50
CA ASN A 241 13.98 -11.11 -1.91
C ASN A 241 13.80 -12.61 -2.24
N ARG A 242 13.60 -12.95 -3.52
CA ARG A 242 13.30 -14.32 -3.99
C ARG A 242 14.40 -15.35 -3.68
N LYS A 243 15.64 -14.92 -3.40
CA LYS A 243 16.76 -15.79 -3.02
C LYS A 243 16.98 -15.90 -1.50
N GLY A 244 16.20 -15.20 -0.67
CA GLY A 244 16.42 -15.12 0.77
C GLY A 244 17.75 -14.46 1.18
N THR A 245 18.40 -13.71 0.29
CA THR A 245 19.71 -13.05 0.52
C THR A 245 19.60 -11.60 0.99
N GLY A 246 18.39 -11.07 1.12
CA GLY A 246 18.14 -9.71 1.58
C GLY A 246 16.70 -9.51 2.04
N LEU A 247 16.55 -8.78 3.14
CA LEU A 247 15.29 -8.45 3.79
C LEU A 247 15.13 -6.94 3.84
N ILE A 248 14.05 -6.41 3.27
CA ILE A 248 13.59 -5.04 3.50
C ILE A 248 12.63 -5.06 4.69
N LEU A 249 12.79 -4.07 5.57
CA LEU A 249 11.83 -3.72 6.61
C LEU A 249 11.20 -2.38 6.25
N MET A 250 9.88 -2.36 6.06
CA MET A 250 9.13 -1.11 6.04
C MET A 250 8.50 -0.91 7.42
N THR A 251 9.01 0.06 8.17
CA THR A 251 8.48 0.43 9.50
C THR A 251 7.47 1.55 9.33
N SER A 252 6.33 1.50 10.04
CA SER A 252 5.35 2.59 10.10
C SER A 252 4.92 2.89 11.52
N THR A 253 4.70 4.17 11.82
CA THR A 253 3.92 4.63 12.97
C THR A 253 2.55 5.13 12.53
N ASP A 254 1.53 4.96 13.37
CA ASP A 254 0.17 5.44 13.10
C ASP A 254 -0.02 6.91 13.50
N VAL A 255 0.73 7.38 14.51
CA VAL A 255 0.76 8.78 14.98
C VAL A 255 2.20 9.18 15.26
N ASP A 256 2.69 10.25 14.64
CA ASP A 256 4.02 10.77 14.95
C ASP A 256 3.97 11.53 16.29
N THR A 257 4.71 11.06 17.29
CA THR A 257 4.69 11.65 18.65
C THR A 257 5.30 13.05 18.69
N THR A 258 6.00 13.48 17.64
CA THR A 258 6.50 14.86 17.49
C THR A 258 5.39 15.85 17.09
N GLY A 259 4.22 15.34 16.66
CA GLY A 259 3.07 16.15 16.23
C GLY A 259 3.21 16.77 14.84
N VAL A 260 4.28 16.46 14.09
CA VAL A 260 4.54 17.05 12.76
C VAL A 260 3.64 16.43 11.67
N SER A 261 3.28 15.15 11.77
CA SER A 261 2.41 14.48 10.79
C SER A 261 1.23 13.73 11.43
N TYR A 262 0.02 14.09 10.99
CA TYR A 262 -1.22 13.36 11.30
C TYR A 262 -1.33 12.00 10.60
N TYR A 263 -0.46 11.73 9.62
CA TYR A 263 -0.39 10.48 8.86
C TYR A 263 0.76 9.56 9.32
N GLY A 264 1.31 9.82 10.51
CA GLY A 264 2.45 9.07 11.05
C GLY A 264 3.72 9.22 10.21
N LYS A 265 4.62 8.24 10.33
CA LYS A 265 5.92 8.24 9.66
C LYS A 265 6.26 6.84 9.16
N GLN A 266 6.78 6.77 7.94
CA GLN A 266 7.33 5.54 7.35
C GLN A 266 8.85 5.66 7.23
N ALA A 267 9.55 4.54 7.36
CA ALA A 267 10.97 4.43 7.04
C ALA A 267 11.29 3.05 6.45
N LEU A 268 12.37 2.98 5.68
CA LEU A 268 12.88 1.74 5.10
C LEU A 268 14.25 1.39 5.68
N HIS A 269 14.40 0.13 6.05
CA HIS A 269 15.67 -0.46 6.45
C HIS A 269 15.92 -1.72 5.62
N TYR A 270 17.18 -2.09 5.47
CA TYR A 270 17.63 -3.30 4.81
C TYR A 270 18.50 -4.11 5.75
N MET A 271 18.38 -5.43 5.69
CA MET A 271 19.19 -6.38 6.47
C MET A 271 19.65 -7.53 5.58
N THR A 272 20.89 -7.99 5.78
CA THR A 272 21.43 -9.16 5.08
C THR A 272 21.59 -10.37 6.02
N PRO A 273 21.53 -11.60 5.49
CA PRO A 273 22.03 -12.81 6.16
C PRO A 273 23.55 -12.84 6.42
N LYS A 274 24.29 -11.74 6.17
CA LYS A 274 25.72 -11.62 6.46
C LYS A 274 26.02 -10.76 7.69
N GLY A 275 25.02 -10.07 8.24
CA GLY A 275 25.16 -9.17 9.40
C GLY A 275 24.92 -7.69 9.09
N ASP A 276 24.93 -7.30 7.82
CA ASP A 276 24.79 -5.89 7.42
C ASP A 276 23.37 -5.36 7.73
N SER A 277 23.26 -4.08 8.13
CA SER A 277 21.96 -3.41 8.20
C SER A 277 21.99 -1.89 7.92
N CYS A 278 21.64 -1.48 6.69
CA CYS A 278 21.52 -0.06 6.32
C CYS A 278 20.10 0.49 6.54
N GLY A 279 20.01 1.80 6.78
CA GLY A 279 18.77 2.56 6.58
C GLY A 279 18.76 3.06 5.14
N ILE A 280 17.67 2.86 4.41
CA ILE A 280 17.55 3.32 3.03
C ILE A 280 17.18 4.81 3.06
N GLN A 281 18.09 5.67 2.61
CA GLN A 281 17.85 7.11 2.55
C GLN A 281 17.08 7.46 1.26
N LEU A 282 15.93 8.13 1.44
CA LEU A 282 15.05 8.56 0.36
C LEU A 282 15.32 10.02 0.02
N LYS A 283 15.39 10.37 -1.28
CA LYS A 283 15.80 11.71 -1.75
C LYS A 283 14.69 12.78 -1.69
N ALA A 284 13.55 12.46 -1.08
CA ALA A 284 12.38 13.33 -0.98
C ALA A 284 11.51 12.90 0.20
N GLU A 285 10.88 13.87 0.85
CA GLU A 285 9.95 13.65 1.95
C GLU A 285 8.54 13.29 1.43
N GLY A 286 7.80 12.57 2.26
CA GLY A 286 6.44 12.10 2.00
C GLY A 286 6.28 10.61 2.28
N PRO A 287 5.09 10.05 2.01
CA PRO A 287 4.80 8.63 2.24
C PRO A 287 5.55 7.73 1.25
N ILE A 288 5.65 6.46 1.62
CA ILE A 288 6.14 5.36 0.78
C ILE A 288 4.90 4.64 0.25
N HIS A 289 4.67 4.72 -1.06
CA HIS A 289 3.46 4.20 -1.71
C HIS A 289 3.58 2.71 -2.01
N ASP A 290 4.77 2.27 -2.46
CA ASP A 290 5.02 0.88 -2.84
C ASP A 290 6.52 0.54 -2.82
N VAL A 291 6.84 -0.74 -2.60
CA VAL A 291 8.19 -1.30 -2.55
C VAL A 291 8.17 -2.69 -3.19
N ALA A 292 8.90 -2.87 -4.29
CA ALA A 292 8.98 -4.16 -4.97
C ALA A 292 10.42 -4.64 -5.18
N TRP A 293 10.66 -5.91 -4.88
CA TRP A 293 11.89 -6.62 -5.20
C TRP A 293 11.93 -6.98 -6.69
N SER A 294 13.08 -6.75 -7.36
CA SER A 294 13.33 -7.34 -8.67
C SER A 294 13.42 -8.87 -8.54
N PRO A 295 12.72 -9.68 -9.36
CA PRO A 295 12.77 -11.15 -9.28
C PRO A 295 14.19 -11.73 -9.39
N LYS A 296 15.13 -11.02 -10.03
CA LYS A 296 16.57 -11.35 -10.07
C LYS A 296 17.25 -11.38 -8.70
N SER A 297 16.63 -10.73 -7.70
CA SER A 297 17.10 -10.55 -6.31
C SER A 297 18.41 -9.77 -6.16
N THR A 298 18.69 -8.88 -7.10
CA THR A 298 19.87 -8.00 -7.15
C THR A 298 19.56 -6.55 -6.77
N GLU A 299 18.30 -6.13 -6.94
CA GLU A 299 17.84 -4.74 -6.89
C GLU A 299 16.39 -4.70 -6.39
N PHE A 300 15.96 -3.55 -5.89
CA PHE A 300 14.56 -3.27 -5.53
C PHE A 300 14.19 -1.83 -5.93
N CYS A 301 12.91 -1.59 -6.20
CA CYS A 301 12.40 -0.25 -6.50
C CYS A 301 11.48 0.22 -5.37
N VAL A 302 11.63 1.49 -4.98
CA VAL A 302 10.78 2.18 -4.01
C VAL A 302 10.06 3.32 -4.73
N VAL A 303 8.76 3.47 -4.50
CA VAL A 303 7.94 4.60 -4.95
C VAL A 303 7.56 5.45 -3.74
N TYR A 304 7.98 6.71 -3.71
CA TYR A 304 7.93 7.54 -2.50
C TYR A 304 7.82 9.05 -2.76
N GLY A 305 7.41 9.76 -1.71
CA GLY A 305 7.28 11.22 -1.68
C GLY A 305 5.86 11.70 -2.00
N PHE A 306 5.63 13.00 -1.84
CA PHE A 306 4.38 13.62 -2.28
C PHE A 306 4.25 13.61 -3.81
N MET A 307 3.01 13.63 -4.34
CA MET A 307 2.77 13.60 -5.79
C MET A 307 3.19 14.94 -6.45
N PRO A 308 3.91 14.92 -7.60
CA PRO A 308 4.37 13.75 -8.36
C PRO A 308 5.52 13.00 -7.65
N ALA A 309 5.30 11.71 -7.40
CA ALA A 309 6.19 10.87 -6.60
C ALA A 309 7.45 10.46 -7.37
N ARG A 310 8.54 10.25 -6.63
CA ARG A 310 9.77 9.65 -7.17
C ARG A 310 9.63 8.14 -7.20
N ALA A 311 10.29 7.51 -8.17
CA ALA A 311 10.71 6.12 -8.03
C ALA A 311 12.24 6.06 -8.10
N THR A 312 12.86 5.23 -7.28
CA THR A 312 14.31 5.02 -7.30
C THR A 312 14.58 3.52 -7.20
N LEU A 313 15.46 3.02 -8.08
CA LEU A 313 15.98 1.66 -8.08
C LEU A 313 17.24 1.62 -7.21
N PHE A 314 17.28 0.70 -6.25
CA PHE A 314 18.37 0.53 -5.30
C PHE A 314 19.04 -0.85 -5.45
N ASN A 315 20.33 -0.93 -5.14
CA ASN A 315 21.09 -2.19 -5.07
C ASN A 315 21.06 -2.82 -3.66
N LEU A 316 21.68 -4.00 -3.51
CA LEU A 316 21.86 -4.69 -2.22
C LEU A 316 22.80 -3.96 -1.21
N LYS A 317 23.28 -2.75 -1.50
CA LYS A 317 24.06 -1.91 -0.57
C LYS A 317 23.29 -0.70 -0.03
N CYS A 318 22.01 -0.55 -0.39
CA CYS A 318 21.21 0.67 -0.22
C CYS A 318 21.61 1.85 -1.14
N ASP A 319 22.46 1.67 -2.16
CA ASP A 319 22.81 2.74 -3.11
C ASP A 319 21.74 2.91 -4.19
N ALA A 320 21.44 4.15 -4.59
CA ALA A 320 20.54 4.46 -5.70
C ALA A 320 21.21 4.22 -7.07
N VAL A 321 20.82 3.15 -7.76
CA VAL A 321 21.33 2.70 -9.07
C VAL A 321 20.78 3.50 -10.24
N TYR A 322 19.50 3.88 -10.14
CA TYR A 322 18.79 4.70 -11.12
C TYR A 322 17.64 5.43 -10.43
N ASP A 323 17.34 6.63 -10.88
CA ASP A 323 16.35 7.53 -10.28
C ASP A 323 15.41 7.98 -11.40
N PHE A 324 14.15 7.55 -11.33
CA PHE A 324 13.15 7.82 -12.36
C PHE A 324 12.59 9.24 -12.18
N GLU A 325 12.18 9.86 -13.28
CA GLU A 325 11.57 11.19 -13.29
C GLU A 325 10.33 11.24 -12.37
N PRO A 326 10.13 12.30 -11.57
CA PRO A 326 8.93 12.45 -10.75
C PRO A 326 7.66 12.44 -11.62
N ASP A 327 6.71 11.57 -11.30
CA ASP A 327 5.42 11.46 -12.00
C ASP A 327 4.33 10.95 -11.05
N ASN A 328 3.09 10.90 -11.52
CA ASN A 328 1.90 10.50 -10.78
C ASN A 328 1.80 8.97 -10.71
N ARG A 329 2.81 8.35 -10.08
CA ARG A 329 2.99 6.91 -9.88
C ARG A 329 2.84 6.54 -8.39
N ASN A 330 2.09 5.50 -8.06
CA ASN A 330 1.93 4.98 -6.69
C ASN A 330 2.09 3.46 -6.55
N SER A 331 2.40 2.73 -7.63
CA SER A 331 2.66 1.29 -7.58
C SER A 331 3.70 0.86 -8.63
N VAL A 332 4.43 -0.22 -8.36
CA VAL A 332 5.55 -0.72 -9.17
C VAL A 332 5.49 -2.25 -9.35
N PHE A 333 5.47 -2.70 -10.61
CA PHE A 333 5.28 -4.10 -10.98
C PHE A 333 6.40 -4.58 -11.91
N PHE A 334 7.28 -5.43 -11.40
CA PHE A 334 8.28 -6.13 -12.22
C PHE A 334 7.63 -7.32 -12.96
N ASN A 335 8.07 -7.61 -14.18
CA ASN A 335 7.77 -8.89 -14.82
C ASN A 335 8.60 -10.03 -14.20
N ASP A 336 8.17 -11.29 -14.31
CA ASP A 336 8.81 -12.44 -13.62
C ASP A 336 10.30 -12.64 -13.92
N PHE A 337 10.78 -12.12 -15.05
CA PHE A 337 12.19 -12.14 -15.46
C PHE A 337 13.02 -10.97 -14.89
N GLY A 338 12.39 -9.90 -14.42
CA GLY A 338 13.06 -8.68 -13.96
C GLY A 338 13.80 -7.93 -15.06
N ASN A 339 13.33 -7.94 -16.31
CA ASN A 339 13.85 -7.10 -17.40
C ASN A 339 12.92 -5.92 -17.74
N LEU A 340 11.62 -6.04 -17.44
CA LEU A 340 10.63 -4.97 -17.58
C LEU A 340 10.07 -4.57 -16.22
N VAL A 341 9.75 -3.28 -16.08
CA VAL A 341 8.95 -2.76 -14.97
C VAL A 341 7.82 -1.89 -15.49
N VAL A 342 6.67 -1.97 -14.83
CA VAL A 342 5.54 -1.05 -15.00
C VAL A 342 5.41 -0.20 -13.74
N PHE A 343 5.28 1.11 -13.93
CA PHE A 343 4.78 2.02 -12.90
C PHE A 343 3.31 2.33 -13.17
N GLY A 344 2.48 2.19 -12.15
CA GLY A 344 1.06 2.54 -12.19
C GLY A 344 0.73 3.72 -11.29
N GLY A 345 -0.18 4.59 -11.75
CA GLY A 345 -0.84 5.62 -10.95
C GLY A 345 -2.31 5.28 -10.77
N PHE A 346 -2.64 4.45 -9.78
CA PHE A 346 -3.96 3.81 -9.64
C PHE A 346 -4.80 4.32 -8.46
N GLY A 347 -6.11 4.04 -8.49
CA GLY A 347 -7.07 4.48 -7.47
C GLY A 347 -7.40 5.96 -7.57
N ASN A 348 -6.82 6.78 -6.68
CA ASN A 348 -7.08 8.23 -6.64
C ASN A 348 -6.31 9.00 -7.74
N LEU A 349 -5.39 8.34 -8.43
CA LEU A 349 -4.60 8.89 -9.54
C LEU A 349 -5.24 8.54 -10.90
N PRO A 350 -4.94 9.28 -11.99
CA PRO A 350 -5.70 9.17 -13.24
C PRO A 350 -5.58 7.85 -14.02
N GLY A 351 -4.85 6.84 -13.54
CA GLY A 351 -4.59 5.60 -14.28
C GLY A 351 -3.46 5.72 -15.30
N TYR A 352 -2.44 6.56 -15.03
CA TYR A 352 -1.24 6.58 -15.89
C TYR A 352 -0.43 5.30 -15.70
N ILE A 353 0.12 4.78 -16.80
CA ILE A 353 0.97 3.59 -16.84
C ILE A 353 2.23 3.94 -17.64
N GLU A 354 3.40 3.75 -17.03
CA GLU A 354 4.69 3.79 -17.72
C GLU A 354 5.32 2.39 -17.78
N THR A 355 5.69 1.93 -18.98
CA THR A 355 6.50 0.73 -19.17
C THR A 355 7.97 1.12 -19.38
N TRP A 356 8.89 0.41 -18.74
CA TRP A 356 10.33 0.68 -18.80
C TRP A 356 11.14 -0.60 -19.01
N ASP A 357 12.15 -0.53 -19.90
CA ASP A 357 13.24 -1.50 -20.01
C ASP A 357 14.29 -1.17 -18.94
N LEU A 358 14.53 -2.09 -18.01
CA LEU A 358 15.52 -1.93 -16.94
C LEU A 358 16.97 -2.16 -17.42
N VAL A 359 17.15 -2.96 -18.47
CA VAL A 359 18.47 -3.30 -19.04
C VAL A 359 18.99 -2.12 -19.85
N ARG A 360 18.13 -1.51 -20.68
CA ARG A 360 18.46 -0.30 -21.46
C ARG A 360 18.17 1.02 -20.71
N ARG A 361 17.56 0.95 -19.52
CA ARG A 361 17.11 2.10 -18.71
C ARG A 361 16.25 3.10 -19.49
N LYS A 362 15.35 2.58 -20.34
CA LYS A 362 14.59 3.33 -21.34
C LYS A 362 13.08 3.22 -21.10
N LYS A 363 12.38 4.35 -21.10
CA LYS A 363 10.91 4.42 -21.13
C LYS A 363 10.42 3.90 -22.48
N LEU A 364 9.61 2.83 -22.47
CA LEU A 364 9.11 2.16 -23.67
C LEU A 364 7.77 2.77 -24.12
N ALA A 365 6.84 2.96 -23.17
CA ALA A 365 5.59 3.66 -23.37
C ALA A 365 5.15 4.41 -22.11
N ASN A 366 4.35 5.46 -22.31
CA ASN A 366 3.53 6.10 -21.28
C ASN A 366 2.12 6.25 -21.88
N PHE A 367 1.11 5.72 -21.20
CA PHE A 367 -0.28 5.72 -21.65
C PHE A 367 -1.24 5.73 -20.44
N LYS A 368 -2.56 5.70 -20.71
CA LYS A 368 -3.58 5.82 -19.67
C LYS A 368 -4.56 4.64 -19.69
N ALA A 369 -4.61 3.90 -18.59
CA ALA A 369 -5.62 2.90 -18.26
C ALA A 369 -6.43 3.40 -17.03
N PRO A 370 -7.46 4.27 -17.24
CA PRO A 370 -8.27 4.80 -16.16
C PRO A 370 -8.98 3.68 -15.39
N ASP A 371 -9.40 3.97 -14.17
CA ASP A 371 -10.23 3.09 -13.33
C ASP A 371 -9.59 1.71 -13.01
N THR A 372 -8.28 1.57 -13.25
CA THR A 372 -7.52 0.36 -12.88
C THR A 372 -7.42 0.23 -11.36
N THR A 373 -7.85 -0.90 -10.82
CA THR A 373 -7.74 -1.27 -9.39
C THR A 373 -6.71 -2.36 -9.13
N LEU A 374 -6.41 -3.18 -10.14
CA LEU A 374 -5.53 -4.34 -10.10
C LEU A 374 -4.67 -4.39 -11.38
N LEU A 375 -3.40 -4.74 -11.26
CA LEU A 375 -2.52 -5.05 -12.38
C LEU A 375 -1.76 -6.36 -12.11
N GLU A 376 -1.73 -7.26 -13.10
CA GLU A 376 -0.97 -8.51 -13.02
C GLU A 376 -0.24 -8.81 -14.33
N TRP A 377 1.07 -9.08 -14.26
CA TRP A 377 1.86 -9.54 -15.40
C TRP A 377 1.44 -10.94 -15.86
N ASN A 378 1.41 -11.15 -17.17
CA ASN A 378 1.34 -12.49 -17.76
C ASN A 378 2.65 -13.24 -17.43
N PRO A 379 2.62 -14.53 -17.04
CA PRO A 379 3.82 -15.37 -16.88
C PRO A 379 4.78 -15.42 -18.07
N ALA A 380 4.29 -15.14 -19.30
CA ALA A 380 5.13 -14.99 -20.49
C ALA A 380 6.00 -13.71 -20.47
N GLY A 381 5.69 -12.74 -19.61
CA GLY A 381 6.48 -11.55 -19.33
C GLY A 381 6.46 -10.46 -20.40
N ASP A 382 5.73 -10.64 -21.50
CA ASP A 382 5.57 -9.72 -22.63
C ASP A 382 4.33 -8.79 -22.51
N THR A 383 3.36 -9.22 -21.71
CA THR A 383 2.03 -8.64 -21.60
C THR A 383 1.60 -8.54 -20.14
N PHE A 384 0.68 -7.63 -19.83
CA PHE A 384 0.09 -7.49 -18.51
C PHE A 384 -1.39 -7.14 -18.59
N LEU A 385 -2.13 -7.56 -17.58
CA LEU A 385 -3.55 -7.34 -17.43
C LEU A 385 -3.79 -6.21 -16.43
N THR A 386 -4.68 -5.28 -16.78
CA THR A 386 -5.26 -4.28 -15.86
C THR A 386 -6.74 -4.57 -15.69
N ALA A 387 -7.24 -4.62 -14.45
CA ALA A 387 -8.67 -4.82 -14.18
C ALA A 387 -9.27 -3.67 -13.35
N THR A 388 -10.56 -3.46 -13.55
CA THR A 388 -11.42 -2.59 -12.74
C THR A 388 -12.34 -3.50 -11.94
N THR A 389 -12.10 -3.59 -10.63
CA THR A 389 -12.73 -4.58 -9.74
C THR A 389 -13.50 -3.96 -8.56
N ALA A 390 -14.65 -4.56 -8.29
CA ALA A 390 -15.44 -4.35 -7.09
C ALA A 390 -14.81 -5.09 -5.89
N PRO A 391 -14.99 -4.63 -4.65
CA PRO A 391 -15.85 -3.52 -4.23
C PRO A 391 -15.23 -2.13 -4.43
N ARG A 392 -13.95 -2.01 -4.82
CA ARG A 392 -13.22 -0.73 -4.90
C ARG A 392 -13.80 0.21 -5.97
N LEU A 393 -14.11 -0.33 -7.15
CA LEU A 393 -14.90 0.36 -8.19
C LEU A 393 -15.98 -0.61 -8.70
N ARG A 394 -17.25 -0.18 -8.66
CA ARG A 394 -18.43 -0.97 -9.08
C ARG A 394 -19.03 -0.53 -10.43
N MET A 395 -18.37 0.43 -11.08
CA MET A 395 -18.73 0.94 -12.41
C MET A 395 -17.61 0.56 -13.37
N SER A 396 -17.95 0.36 -14.65
CA SER A 396 -16.97 -0.03 -15.70
C SER A 396 -16.15 -1.27 -15.36
N ASN A 397 -16.71 -2.22 -14.61
CA ASN A 397 -16.01 -3.45 -14.24
C ASN A 397 -15.62 -4.25 -15.50
N GLY A 398 -14.43 -4.84 -15.48
CA GLY A 398 -13.85 -5.47 -16.66
C GLY A 398 -12.32 -5.57 -16.56
N PHE A 399 -11.69 -6.01 -17.64
CA PHE A 399 -10.24 -6.10 -17.73
C PHE A 399 -9.72 -5.83 -19.15
N LYS A 400 -8.44 -5.46 -19.24
CA LYS A 400 -7.73 -5.11 -20.47
C LYS A 400 -6.34 -5.74 -20.44
N VAL A 401 -5.87 -6.27 -21.56
CA VAL A 401 -4.53 -6.86 -21.69
C VAL A 401 -3.70 -6.02 -22.64
N TRP A 402 -2.54 -5.58 -22.16
CA TRP A 402 -1.62 -4.68 -22.83
C TRP A 402 -0.28 -5.38 -23.11
N HIS A 403 0.36 -5.04 -24.22
CA HIS A 403 1.74 -5.36 -24.50
C HIS A 403 2.69 -4.36 -23.81
N TYR A 404 3.95 -4.74 -23.54
CA TYR A 404 4.94 -3.83 -22.95
C TYR A 404 5.18 -2.54 -23.77
N SER A 405 4.87 -2.54 -25.06
CA SER A 405 4.92 -1.35 -25.94
C SER A 405 3.74 -0.39 -25.77
N GLY A 406 2.84 -0.62 -24.81
CA GLY A 406 1.62 0.17 -24.58
C GLY A 406 0.48 -0.13 -25.56
N ALA A 407 0.61 -1.17 -26.39
CA ALA A 407 -0.44 -1.59 -27.30
C ALA A 407 -1.54 -2.35 -26.53
N LEU A 408 -2.80 -1.91 -26.64
CA LEU A 408 -3.96 -2.66 -26.16
C LEU A 408 -4.17 -3.87 -27.07
N LEU A 409 -4.08 -5.09 -26.54
CA LEU A 409 -4.29 -6.32 -27.31
C LEU A 409 -5.73 -6.83 -27.19
N GLY A 410 -6.35 -6.66 -26.02
CA GLY A 410 -7.73 -7.07 -25.78
C GLY A 410 -8.38 -6.29 -24.64
N GLU A 411 -9.69 -6.09 -24.73
CA GLU A 411 -10.53 -5.43 -23.73
C GLU A 411 -11.80 -6.26 -23.54
N TYR A 412 -12.20 -6.46 -22.29
CA TYR A 412 -13.45 -7.14 -21.95
C TYR A 412 -14.22 -6.36 -20.88
N SER A 413 -15.44 -5.96 -21.21
CA SER A 413 -16.37 -5.29 -20.30
C SER A 413 -17.25 -6.31 -19.59
N TRP A 414 -17.22 -6.34 -18.26
CA TRP A 414 -17.93 -7.33 -17.45
C TRP A 414 -19.31 -6.84 -17.04
N ALA A 415 -20.35 -7.58 -17.42
CA ALA A 415 -21.74 -7.29 -17.04
C ALA A 415 -22.04 -7.73 -15.60
N GLY A 416 -21.72 -6.85 -14.64
CA GLY A 416 -21.97 -6.99 -13.20
C GLY A 416 -20.73 -6.64 -12.36
N GLU A 417 -20.71 -7.04 -11.08
CA GLU A 417 -19.51 -6.89 -10.25
C GLU A 417 -18.47 -7.98 -10.58
N LEU A 418 -17.32 -7.54 -11.10
CA LEU A 418 -16.09 -8.34 -11.24
C LEU A 418 -15.24 -8.13 -9.98
N LEU A 419 -14.85 -9.19 -9.28
CA LEU A 419 -14.22 -9.11 -7.97
C LEU A 419 -12.71 -9.33 -8.04
N GLU A 420 -12.26 -10.27 -8.87
CA GLU A 420 -10.84 -10.65 -8.97
C GLU A 420 -10.54 -11.28 -10.35
N VAL A 421 -9.31 -11.07 -10.81
CA VAL A 421 -8.81 -11.55 -12.11
C VAL A 421 -7.35 -11.96 -11.91
N ILE A 422 -7.03 -13.24 -12.14
CA ILE A 422 -5.65 -13.75 -11.96
C ILE A 422 -5.21 -14.59 -13.16
N TRP A 423 -3.94 -14.49 -13.55
CA TRP A 423 -3.34 -15.41 -14.51
C TRP A 423 -3.04 -16.76 -13.84
N GLN A 424 -3.23 -17.83 -14.61
CA GLN A 424 -2.65 -19.14 -14.32
C GLN A 424 -1.14 -19.00 -14.08
N LYS A 425 -0.64 -19.46 -12.93
CA LYS A 425 0.81 -19.47 -12.64
C LYS A 425 1.49 -20.65 -13.30
N TYR A 426 2.83 -20.63 -13.34
CA TYR A 426 3.65 -21.64 -14.00
C TYR A 426 5.00 -21.80 -13.27
N PRO A 427 5.66 -22.96 -13.34
CA PRO A 427 6.99 -23.15 -12.77
C PRO A 427 8.02 -22.19 -13.39
N ALA A 428 9.02 -21.79 -12.60
CA ALA A 428 10.13 -20.97 -13.09
C ALA A 428 10.87 -21.67 -14.25
N GLY A 429 11.13 -20.94 -15.33
CA GLY A 429 11.77 -21.47 -16.55
C GLY A 429 10.83 -22.03 -17.62
N THR A 430 9.52 -22.14 -17.36
CA THR A 430 8.53 -22.57 -18.37
C THR A 430 8.49 -21.64 -19.60
N PHE A 431 8.65 -20.34 -19.37
CA PHE A 431 8.74 -19.33 -20.42
C PHE A 431 10.17 -18.82 -20.54
N LYS A 432 10.60 -18.53 -21.77
CA LYS A 432 11.88 -17.86 -22.05
C LYS A 432 11.68 -16.34 -21.92
N GLN A 433 12.69 -15.63 -21.42
CA GLN A 433 12.64 -14.17 -21.30
C GLN A 433 12.32 -13.52 -22.66
N PRO A 434 11.34 -12.61 -22.75
CA PRO A 434 11.00 -11.95 -24.00
C PRO A 434 12.12 -11.03 -24.47
N ALA A 435 12.37 -11.04 -25.77
CA ALA A 435 13.23 -10.06 -26.43
C ALA A 435 12.47 -8.72 -26.56
N ILE A 436 13.09 -7.64 -26.09
CA ILE A 436 12.50 -6.29 -26.15
C ILE A 436 12.81 -5.68 -27.53
N SER A 437 11.76 -5.47 -28.32
CA SER A 437 11.80 -4.69 -29.56
C SER A 437 11.33 -3.26 -29.31
N ASP A 438 11.88 -2.31 -30.06
CA ASP A 438 11.39 -0.93 -30.11
C ASP A 438 10.24 -0.74 -31.12
N GLU A 439 9.90 -1.78 -31.87
CA GLU A 439 8.79 -1.78 -32.81
C GLU A 439 7.45 -1.65 -32.09
N LYS A 440 6.67 -0.64 -32.47
CA LYS A 440 5.35 -0.40 -31.92
C LYS A 440 4.34 -1.37 -32.53
N VAL A 441 4.03 -2.44 -31.79
CA VAL A 441 2.88 -3.30 -32.06
C VAL A 441 1.61 -2.43 -32.18
N ALA A 442 0.82 -2.63 -33.23
CA ALA A 442 -0.47 -1.96 -33.35
C ALA A 442 -1.49 -2.63 -32.41
N GLY A 443 -2.14 -1.83 -31.58
CA GLY A 443 -3.19 -2.28 -30.67
C GLY A 443 -4.58 -1.90 -31.15
N ILE A 444 -5.61 -2.51 -30.56
CA ILE A 444 -7.00 -2.12 -30.77
C ILE A 444 -7.28 -0.76 -30.14
N VAL A 445 -8.23 0.00 -30.72
CA VAL A 445 -8.77 1.21 -30.07
C VAL A 445 -9.71 0.76 -28.95
N SER A 446 -9.54 1.32 -27.75
CA SER A 446 -10.37 0.95 -26.60
C SER A 446 -11.83 1.36 -26.80
N ALA A 447 -12.76 0.45 -26.49
CA ALA A 447 -14.20 0.67 -26.63
C ALA A 447 -14.82 1.46 -25.45
N THR A 448 -14.07 1.66 -24.35
CA THR A 448 -14.50 2.51 -23.23
C THR A 448 -14.73 3.95 -23.71
N PRO A 449 -15.91 4.56 -23.50
CA PRO A 449 -16.17 5.94 -23.91
C PRO A 449 -15.29 6.91 -23.13
N VAL A 450 -14.42 7.64 -23.83
CA VAL A 450 -13.60 8.69 -23.23
C VAL A 450 -14.51 9.82 -22.78
N ALA A 451 -14.55 10.09 -21.47
CA ALA A 451 -15.33 11.20 -20.90
C ALA A 451 -15.03 12.52 -21.64
N SER A 452 -16.09 13.20 -22.08
CA SER A 452 -15.93 14.36 -22.96
C SER A 452 -15.17 15.48 -22.25
N LYS A 453 -14.29 16.19 -22.97
CA LYS A 453 -13.55 17.35 -22.45
C LYS A 453 -14.43 18.59 -22.25
N GLN A 454 -15.76 18.44 -22.27
CA GLN A 454 -16.69 19.54 -22.08
C GLN A 454 -16.67 19.96 -20.61
N LYS A 455 -16.23 21.20 -20.38
CA LYS A 455 -16.22 21.84 -19.07
C LYS A 455 -17.64 21.85 -18.49
N TYR A 456 -17.85 21.22 -17.34
CA TYR A 456 -19.17 21.12 -16.71
C TYR A 456 -19.74 22.52 -16.42
N ILE A 457 -20.90 22.83 -17.03
CA ILE A 457 -21.66 24.06 -16.79
C ILE A 457 -22.77 23.71 -15.78
N PRO A 458 -22.80 24.32 -14.59
CA PRO A 458 -23.81 24.03 -13.58
C PRO A 458 -25.22 24.46 -14.05
N PRO A 459 -26.30 23.80 -13.59
CA PRO A 459 -27.64 23.99 -14.15
C PRO A 459 -28.11 25.45 -14.24
N GLY A 460 -27.89 26.26 -13.20
CA GLY A 460 -28.28 27.67 -13.16
C GLY A 460 -27.54 28.59 -14.16
N ALA A 461 -26.45 28.13 -14.77
CA ALA A 461 -25.68 28.88 -15.78
C ALA A 461 -26.03 28.49 -17.23
N ARG A 462 -26.93 27.53 -17.47
CA ARG A 462 -27.30 27.09 -18.83
C ARG A 462 -28.10 28.14 -19.62
N ASN A 463 -28.80 29.05 -18.95
CA ASN A 463 -29.66 30.04 -19.61
C ASN A 463 -28.94 31.35 -19.97
N SER A 464 -27.67 31.53 -19.55
CA SER A 464 -26.90 32.77 -19.79
C SER A 464 -25.75 32.62 -20.79
N VAL A 465 -25.49 31.39 -21.27
CA VAL A 465 -24.41 31.08 -22.21
C VAL A 465 -24.92 30.16 -23.32
N THR A 466 -24.87 30.62 -24.56
CA THR A 466 -25.00 29.75 -25.74
C THR A 466 -23.62 29.30 -26.21
N VAL A 467 -23.55 28.09 -26.75
CA VAL A 467 -22.31 27.50 -27.29
C VAL A 467 -22.45 27.39 -28.81
N SER A 468 -21.51 27.97 -29.55
CA SER A 468 -21.45 27.87 -31.01
C SER A 468 -21.01 26.46 -31.45
N ALA A 469 -21.22 26.13 -32.74
CA ALA A 469 -20.68 24.89 -33.31
C ALA A 469 -19.12 24.83 -33.30
N SER A 470 -18.43 25.96 -33.15
CA SER A 470 -16.97 26.03 -32.92
C SER A 470 -16.55 25.72 -31.48
N GLY A 471 -17.50 25.59 -30.54
CA GLY A 471 -17.25 25.35 -29.13
C GLY A 471 -16.99 26.62 -28.30
N GLU A 472 -17.19 27.80 -28.86
CA GLU A 472 -17.03 29.07 -28.18
C GLU A 472 -18.29 29.45 -27.39
N THR A 473 -18.09 29.98 -26.19
CA THR A 473 -19.16 30.37 -25.26
C THR A 473 -19.52 31.84 -25.40
N VAL A 474 -20.72 32.15 -25.89
CA VAL A 474 -21.23 33.52 -26.02
C VAL A 474 -22.05 33.88 -24.77
N ASP A 475 -21.58 34.88 -24.03
CA ASP A 475 -22.30 35.47 -22.89
C ASP A 475 -23.28 36.54 -23.41
N LEU A 476 -24.58 36.33 -23.20
CA LEU A 476 -25.64 37.16 -23.78
C LEU A 476 -26.06 38.35 -22.89
N ARG A 477 -25.37 38.62 -21.78
CA ARG A 477 -25.77 39.70 -20.84
C ARG A 477 -25.54 41.10 -21.45
N PRO A 478 -26.48 42.05 -21.29
CA PRO A 478 -26.33 43.41 -21.81
C PRO A 478 -25.20 44.18 -21.09
N PRO A 479 -24.53 45.14 -21.77
CA PRO A 479 -23.53 46.01 -21.16
C PRO A 479 -24.18 47.05 -20.23
N ILE A 480 -23.42 47.56 -19.27
CA ILE A 480 -23.85 48.64 -18.37
C ILE A 480 -23.68 50.00 -19.08
N PRO A 481 -24.69 50.88 -19.11
CA PRO A 481 -24.54 52.25 -19.63
C PRO A 481 -23.45 53.03 -18.89
N GLY A 482 -22.59 53.73 -19.62
CA GLY A 482 -21.61 54.67 -19.07
C GLY A 482 -20.19 54.14 -18.82
N LEU A 483 -19.90 52.86 -19.09
CA LEU A 483 -18.53 52.31 -19.05
C LEU A 483 -18.04 51.87 -20.44
N PRO A 484 -16.72 51.84 -20.70
CA PRO A 484 -16.16 51.37 -21.97
C PRO A 484 -16.42 49.88 -22.20
N PRO A 485 -16.41 49.41 -23.47
CA PRO A 485 -16.75 48.03 -23.83
C PRO A 485 -15.88 46.99 -23.11
N GLY A 486 -16.50 46.23 -22.20
CA GLY A 486 -15.84 45.15 -21.45
C GLY A 486 -16.42 44.94 -20.04
N TYR A 487 -16.94 45.99 -19.41
CA TYR A 487 -17.54 45.90 -18.07
C TYR A 487 -18.99 45.43 -18.10
N ARG A 488 -19.28 44.33 -17.38
CA ARG A 488 -20.61 43.76 -17.14
C ARG A 488 -20.77 43.46 -15.65
N SER A 489 -22.01 43.48 -15.14
CA SER A 489 -22.25 43.30 -13.71
C SER A 489 -21.91 41.88 -13.23
N SER A 490 -21.24 41.81 -12.07
CA SER A 490 -20.83 40.56 -11.42
C SER A 490 -21.48 40.43 -10.04
N SER A 491 -22.45 39.54 -9.90
CA SER A 491 -22.93 39.07 -8.60
C SER A 491 -21.88 38.13 -7.97
N THR A 492 -20.98 38.73 -7.18
CA THR A 492 -20.21 38.09 -6.09
C THR A 492 -19.52 36.74 -6.38
N SER A 493 -18.24 36.80 -6.78
CA SER A 493 -17.17 36.00 -6.14
C SER A 493 -15.79 36.56 -6.54
N PRO A 494 -14.81 36.64 -5.63
CA PRO A 494 -13.51 37.25 -5.93
C PRO A 494 -12.57 36.30 -6.69
N PRO A 495 -11.79 36.80 -7.67
CA PRO A 495 -10.81 35.99 -8.41
C PRO A 495 -9.45 35.91 -7.69
N GLU A 496 -8.78 34.75 -7.80
CA GLU A 496 -7.39 34.57 -7.37
C GLU A 496 -6.38 35.31 -8.29
N PRO A 497 -5.24 35.80 -7.75
CA PRO A 497 -4.26 36.55 -8.53
C PRO A 497 -3.39 35.64 -9.41
N LYS A 498 -3.70 35.57 -10.72
CA LYS A 498 -2.86 34.91 -11.71
C LYS A 498 -1.68 35.79 -12.15
N LYS A 499 -0.45 35.39 -11.81
CA LYS A 499 0.77 35.95 -12.41
C LYS A 499 0.86 35.55 -13.89
N GLN A 500 1.16 36.50 -14.78
CA GLN A 500 1.45 36.25 -16.19
C GLN A 500 2.96 36.07 -16.45
N PRO A 501 3.36 35.36 -17.53
CA PRO A 501 4.76 35.16 -17.87
C PRO A 501 5.34 36.29 -18.74
N ALA A 502 6.60 36.66 -18.50
CA ALA A 502 7.38 37.54 -19.39
C ALA A 502 8.25 36.73 -20.37
N LYS A 503 8.38 37.20 -21.62
CA LYS A 503 9.23 36.60 -22.65
C LYS A 503 10.59 37.31 -22.77
N LYS A 504 11.57 36.61 -23.35
CA LYS A 504 12.92 37.12 -23.65
C LYS A 504 12.90 38.18 -24.78
N ASN A 505 13.78 39.18 -24.66
CA ASN A 505 14.74 39.70 -25.68
C ASN A 505 15.09 41.17 -25.37
N ALA A 506 16.22 41.75 -25.77
CA ALA A 506 17.59 41.26 -25.99
C ALA A 506 18.46 42.51 -26.32
N ALA A 507 19.58 42.76 -25.61
CA ALA A 507 20.55 43.79 -25.96
C ALA A 507 21.95 43.43 -25.41
N LYS A 508 23.02 43.89 -26.09
CA LYS A 508 24.42 43.69 -25.70
C LYS A 508 24.99 44.96 -25.04
N ASN A 509 25.93 44.79 -24.11
CA ASN A 509 27.32 45.24 -24.30
C ASN A 509 28.26 44.68 -23.20
N LEU A 510 29.57 44.77 -23.48
CA LEU A 510 30.75 44.31 -22.73
C LEU A 510 31.67 45.56 -22.51
N PRO A 511 32.86 45.49 -21.85
CA PRO A 511 33.57 44.35 -21.21
C PRO A 511 34.14 44.64 -19.78
N THR A 512 34.88 43.65 -19.21
CA THR A 512 35.98 43.79 -18.19
C THR A 512 35.61 44.30 -16.77
N ASP A 513 36.35 44.01 -15.69
CA ASP A 513 37.73 43.47 -15.57
C ASP A 513 37.94 42.41 -14.43
N ASN A 514 39.19 42.16 -14.01
CA ASN A 514 39.73 40.96 -13.33
C ASN A 514 39.48 40.78 -11.81
N GLY A 515 39.59 39.52 -11.36
CA GLY A 515 40.20 39.11 -10.07
C GLY A 515 39.32 39.06 -8.80
N ASP A 516 39.68 38.30 -7.75
CA ASP A 516 40.58 37.14 -7.68
C ASP A 516 40.35 36.28 -6.40
N LEU A 517 40.86 35.05 -6.39
CA LEU A 517 41.24 34.17 -5.24
C LEU A 517 40.38 33.97 -3.94
N ALA A 518 40.16 32.68 -3.65
CA ALA A 518 40.38 31.97 -2.37
C ALA A 518 39.49 32.16 -1.09
N ASN A 519 38.68 31.12 -0.82
CA ASN A 519 38.77 30.19 0.35
C ASN A 519 38.97 30.72 1.80
N GLY A 520 38.08 30.34 2.74
CA GLY A 520 38.30 30.52 4.19
C GLY A 520 37.26 29.88 5.14
N ASN A 521 37.71 29.17 6.18
CA ASN A 521 36.92 28.53 7.24
C ASN A 521 37.25 29.13 8.62
N ALA A 522 36.23 29.53 9.41
CA ALA A 522 36.22 29.72 10.88
C ALA A 522 34.78 30.05 11.31
N THR A 523 34.13 29.62 12.41
CA THR A 523 34.47 28.89 13.66
C THR A 523 35.07 29.71 14.81
N GLN A 524 34.47 29.55 16.02
CA GLN A 524 34.73 30.21 17.32
C GLN A 524 34.25 31.69 17.40
N ALA A 525 33.53 32.23 18.41
CA ALA A 525 33.10 31.88 19.79
C ALA A 525 33.94 32.46 20.96
N LYS A 526 33.28 33.26 21.84
CA LYS A 526 33.49 33.48 23.31
C LYS A 526 32.43 34.51 23.84
N GLN A 527 31.78 34.31 25.00
CA GLN A 527 32.14 34.68 26.40
C GLN A 527 32.23 36.21 26.65
N SER A 528 31.88 36.76 27.82
CA SER A 528 31.41 36.24 29.14
C SER A 528 29.89 36.56 29.37
N ASP A 529 29.21 36.60 30.53
CA ASP A 529 29.44 36.47 32.00
C ASP A 529 28.24 35.72 32.66
N THR A 530 28.33 34.98 33.78
CA THR A 530 28.51 35.34 35.22
C THR A 530 27.31 36.10 35.82
N THR A 531 26.40 35.50 36.59
CA THR A 531 26.61 35.08 38.01
C THR A 531 25.49 34.13 38.52
N THR A 532 25.84 33.16 39.40
CA THR A 532 25.11 32.43 40.49
C THR A 532 23.55 32.56 40.57
N THR A 533 22.77 31.48 40.74
CA THR A 533 22.50 30.84 42.06
C THR A 533 21.80 29.46 41.95
N THR A 534 21.93 28.64 43.00
CA THR A 534 21.36 27.28 43.20
C THR A 534 21.03 27.14 44.71
N THR A 535 20.14 26.31 45.26
CA THR A 535 19.53 25.02 44.83
C THR A 535 18.18 24.78 45.56
N THR A 536 17.59 23.59 45.37
CA THR A 536 16.72 22.81 46.30
C THR A 536 15.27 23.24 46.61
N ILE A 537 14.33 22.33 46.27
CA ILE A 537 13.30 21.65 47.12
C ILE A 537 12.71 22.49 48.29
N THR A 538 11.40 22.73 48.44
CA THR A 538 10.37 21.74 48.90
C THR A 538 8.91 22.23 48.73
N SER A 539 7.95 21.30 48.72
CA SER A 539 6.48 21.36 48.83
C SER A 539 5.74 22.58 49.42
N SER A 540 4.51 22.82 48.95
CA SER A 540 3.32 22.98 49.83
C SER A 540 1.98 22.73 49.08
N ASN A 541 0.91 22.42 49.83
CA ASN A 541 -0.45 22.17 49.33
C ASN A 541 -1.35 23.42 49.52
N SER A 542 -2.00 23.91 48.46
CA SER A 542 -3.32 24.60 48.49
C SER A 542 -3.70 25.11 47.09
N SER A 543 -4.97 25.25 46.71
CA SER A 543 -6.21 24.73 47.30
C SER A 543 -7.15 24.23 46.19
N LEU A 544 -7.89 23.16 46.46
CA LEU A 544 -9.00 22.72 45.61
C LEU A 544 -10.21 23.61 45.87
N GLN A 545 -10.54 24.51 44.95
CA GLN A 545 -11.91 25.04 44.89
C GLN A 545 -12.86 23.89 44.55
N LYS A 546 -13.49 23.31 45.57
CA LYS A 546 -14.57 22.34 45.42
C LYS A 546 -15.67 22.97 44.58
N VAL A 547 -15.95 22.40 43.41
CA VAL A 547 -17.20 22.64 42.71
C VAL A 547 -18.29 21.92 43.49
N SER A 548 -19.24 22.67 44.06
CA SER A 548 -20.49 22.12 44.58
C SER A 548 -21.22 21.40 43.42
N PRO A 549 -21.55 20.10 43.53
CA PRO A 549 -22.26 19.41 42.46
C PRO A 549 -23.61 20.05 42.19
N THR A 550 -23.95 20.29 40.92
CA THR A 550 -25.25 20.88 40.54
C THR A 550 -26.41 19.88 40.54
N GLY A 551 -26.19 18.68 41.09
CA GLY A 551 -27.13 17.55 41.09
C GLY A 551 -27.26 16.83 39.74
N ASP A 552 -26.97 17.49 38.63
CA ASP A 552 -27.09 16.96 37.26
C ASP A 552 -25.70 16.59 36.66
N PRO A 553 -25.44 15.29 36.39
CA PRO A 553 -24.21 14.84 35.71
C PRO A 553 -23.96 15.43 34.32
N ALA A 554 -24.97 15.99 33.65
CA ALA A 554 -24.83 16.67 32.36
C ALA A 554 -24.36 18.13 32.53
N LYS A 555 -24.93 18.88 33.48
CA LYS A 555 -24.45 20.24 33.85
C LYS A 555 -23.00 20.20 34.31
N ASP A 556 -22.65 19.33 35.25
CA ASP A 556 -21.28 19.22 35.78
C ASP A 556 -20.23 18.89 34.69
N LYS A 557 -20.61 18.14 33.64
CA LYS A 557 -19.76 17.88 32.46
C LYS A 557 -19.61 19.13 31.58
N LYS A 558 -20.67 19.90 31.35
CA LYS A 558 -20.60 21.17 30.60
C LYS A 558 -19.72 22.19 31.34
N ILE A 559 -19.91 22.37 32.64
CA ILE A 559 -19.11 23.29 33.49
C ILE A 559 -17.61 22.97 33.37
N LYS A 560 -17.21 21.71 33.55
CA LYS A 560 -15.81 21.27 33.39
C LYS A 560 -15.26 21.52 31.98
N THR A 561 -16.09 21.37 30.95
CA THR A 561 -15.71 21.62 29.55
C THR A 561 -15.48 23.12 29.29
N ILE A 562 -16.35 23.99 29.81
CA ILE A 562 -16.22 25.45 29.67
C ILE A 562 -15.04 25.98 30.48
N GLN A 563 -14.84 25.49 31.71
CA GLN A 563 -13.65 25.81 32.53
C GLN A 563 -12.34 25.46 31.80
N LYS A 564 -12.28 24.34 31.07
CA LYS A 564 -11.11 24.00 30.25
C LYS A 564 -10.91 25.02 29.12
N LYS A 565 -11.96 25.35 28.35
CA LYS A 565 -11.88 26.37 27.28
C LYS A 565 -11.36 27.72 27.81
N LEU A 566 -11.86 28.18 28.96
CA LEU A 566 -11.43 29.44 29.59
C LEU A 566 -9.95 29.40 30.01
N LYS A 567 -9.46 28.25 30.50
CA LYS A 567 -8.02 28.07 30.78
C LYS A 567 -7.17 28.11 29.51
N ASP A 568 -7.62 27.47 28.44
CA ASP A 568 -6.95 27.48 27.14
C ASP A 568 -6.92 28.91 26.54
N ILE A 569 -7.99 29.70 26.71
CA ILE A 569 -8.04 31.11 26.30
C ILE A 569 -7.09 31.98 27.13
N LYS A 570 -6.96 31.76 28.45
CA LYS A 570 -5.99 32.51 29.26
C LYS A 570 -4.56 32.36 28.72
N VAL A 571 -4.17 31.15 28.33
CA VAL A 571 -2.85 30.89 27.72
C VAL A 571 -2.70 31.61 26.37
N LEU A 572 -3.78 31.78 25.59
CA LEU A 572 -3.76 32.58 24.36
C LEU A 572 -3.61 34.09 24.64
N LYS A 573 -4.27 34.63 25.67
CA LYS A 573 -4.06 36.02 26.13
C LYS A 573 -2.61 36.25 26.56
N GLU A 574 -2.06 35.39 27.40
CA GLU A 574 -0.66 35.46 27.84
C GLU A 574 0.34 35.37 26.67
N LYS A 575 -0.02 34.72 25.56
CA LYS A 575 0.79 34.70 24.31
C LYS A 575 0.68 36.01 23.52
N HIS A 576 -0.53 36.54 23.37
CA HIS A 576 -0.78 37.82 22.71
C HIS A 576 -0.09 38.99 23.45
N GLU A 577 -0.12 38.97 24.78
CA GLU A 577 0.55 39.96 25.64
C GLU A 577 2.08 39.91 25.55
N ARG A 578 2.66 38.74 25.23
CA ARG A 578 4.07 38.57 24.87
C ARG A 578 4.39 38.92 23.39
N GLY A 579 3.42 39.43 22.64
CA GLY A 579 3.61 39.84 21.25
C GLY A 579 3.64 38.70 20.22
N GLU A 580 3.23 37.48 20.58
CA GLU A 580 3.09 36.39 19.61
C GLU A 580 1.93 36.66 18.64
N THR A 581 2.19 36.63 17.33
CA THR A 581 1.16 36.84 16.29
C THR A 581 0.17 35.68 16.27
N LEU A 582 -1.03 35.88 16.82
CA LEU A 582 -2.10 34.88 16.82
C LEU A 582 -2.77 34.73 15.44
N VAL A 583 -3.12 33.50 15.08
CA VAL A 583 -3.92 33.17 13.89
C VAL A 583 -5.37 33.62 14.10
N GLN A 584 -6.07 34.03 13.03
CA GLN A 584 -7.47 34.52 13.09
C GLN A 584 -8.42 33.60 13.91
N THR A 585 -8.25 32.29 13.83
CA THR A 585 -9.04 31.30 14.59
C THR A 585 -8.73 31.24 16.08
N GLN A 586 -7.54 31.69 16.51
CA GLN A 586 -7.17 31.89 17.92
C GLN A 586 -7.72 33.22 18.44
N ILE A 587 -7.72 34.29 17.62
CA ILE A 587 -8.34 35.58 17.96
C ILE A 587 -9.85 35.42 18.16
N ILE A 588 -10.55 34.70 17.27
CA ILE A 588 -11.98 34.39 17.43
C ILE A 588 -12.24 33.62 18.73
N LYS A 589 -11.39 32.65 19.10
CA LYS A 589 -11.49 31.92 20.38
C LYS A 589 -11.28 32.83 21.58
N MET A 590 -10.29 33.73 21.54
CA MET A 590 -10.04 34.71 22.59
C MET A 590 -11.25 35.64 22.79
N ASN A 591 -11.88 36.08 21.70
CA ASN A 591 -13.06 36.94 21.77
C ASN A 591 -14.31 36.24 22.33
N SER A 592 -14.41 34.89 22.23
CA SER A 592 -15.54 34.12 22.80
C SER A 592 -15.52 33.98 24.33
N GLU A 593 -14.52 34.53 25.03
CA GLU A 593 -14.38 34.43 26.48
C GLU A 593 -15.60 34.97 27.25
N ALA A 594 -16.15 36.12 26.85
CA ALA A 594 -17.29 36.74 27.52
C ALA A 594 -18.57 35.89 27.43
N GLU A 595 -18.78 35.22 26.28
CA GLU A 595 -19.90 34.29 26.09
C GLU A 595 -19.74 33.04 26.95
N LEU A 596 -18.52 32.50 27.05
CA LEU A 596 -18.20 31.32 27.86
C LEU A 596 -18.27 31.59 29.37
N ILE A 597 -17.93 32.81 29.83
CA ILE A 597 -18.16 33.23 31.22
C ILE A 597 -19.67 33.29 31.50
N LYS A 598 -20.45 33.92 30.61
CA LYS A 598 -21.91 34.03 30.74
C LYS A 598 -22.62 32.66 30.71
N GLU A 599 -22.15 31.72 29.86
CA GLU A 599 -22.64 30.33 29.84
C GLU A 599 -22.32 29.62 31.18
N LEU A 600 -21.12 29.83 31.72
CA LEU A 600 -20.68 29.25 32.99
C LEU A 600 -21.41 29.83 34.22
N GLU A 601 -21.81 31.10 34.18
CA GLU A 601 -22.66 31.71 35.22
C GLU A 601 -24.11 31.21 35.13
N ALA A 602 -24.69 31.15 33.93
CA ALA A 602 -26.03 30.59 33.72
C ALA A 602 -26.13 29.13 34.19
N LEU A 603 -25.07 28.33 34.01
CA LEU A 603 -24.98 26.93 34.49
C LEU A 603 -24.70 26.79 36.00
N LYS A 604 -24.47 27.89 36.73
CA LYS A 604 -24.30 27.90 38.20
C LYS A 604 -25.51 28.42 38.97
N VAL A 605 -26.42 29.11 38.30
CA VAL A 605 -27.57 29.81 38.91
C VAL A 605 -28.88 29.01 38.75
N ALA A 606 -28.85 27.87 38.03
CA ALA A 606 -30.01 27.06 37.67
C ALA A 606 -29.75 25.54 37.78
#